data_AF-A0A943SKM2-F1
#
_entry.id   AF-A0A943SKM2-F1
#
_cell.length_a   1.000
_cell.length_b   1.000
_cell.length_c   1.000
_cell.angle_alpha   90.00
_cell.angle_beta   90.00
_cell.angle_gamma   90.00
#
_symmetry.space_group_name_H-M   'P 1'
#
loop_
_entity.id
_entity.type
_entity.pdbx_description
1 polymer ?
#
loop_
_entity_poly.entity_id
_entity_poly.type
_entity_poly.pdbx_seq_one_letter_code
_entity_poly.pdbx_strand_id
1 'polypeptide(L)'
;MPDHVTNQIMVKNDDADHTKLLELAIFLKPEKGKLGDIDFNKLLPMPEELNIEACSIGENGLKLYSQFMKESLSLAFSNLGTQRSKEEQNRLVSELIDKYAKIAERDPEAWELGEKYYNNLQKYGARHWYDWTNKHWGTKWNAYDCIPWEKGSDMLEFYTAWDSVVKLMAMLSKKFPEMEITYRWANEDLGYDVGEIVMKDGRIEQERLPIDGSKEAYEMAAEIMGSSPEEWGFVFSEAEGTYVYTEDIEQRHIEKLHEERSEKKEKKTRNDTMER
;
A
#
# COMPACT_ATOMS: atom_id res chain seq x y z
N MET A 1 -4.20 1.58 -13.29
CA MET A 1 -3.32 0.47 -12.86
C MET A 1 -3.06 0.67 -11.38
N PRO A 2 -2.67 -0.36 -10.60
CA PRO A 2 -2.12 -0.08 -9.28
C PRO A 2 -0.84 0.73 -9.45
N ASP A 3 -0.58 1.69 -8.56
CA ASP A 3 0.72 2.34 -8.50
C ASP A 3 1.73 1.29 -7.99
N HIS A 4 2.74 0.98 -8.80
CA HIS A 4 3.73 -0.06 -8.51
C HIS A 4 4.95 0.53 -7.79
N VAL A 5 5.42 -0.16 -6.75
CA VAL A 5 6.68 0.16 -6.07
C VAL A 5 7.65 -0.99 -6.29
N THR A 6 8.82 -0.70 -6.85
CA THR A 6 9.95 -1.64 -6.95
C THR A 6 10.65 -1.69 -5.60
N ASN A 7 10.95 -2.90 -5.12
CA ASN A 7 11.56 -3.11 -3.81
C ASN A 7 12.79 -4.00 -3.95
N GLN A 8 13.90 -3.62 -3.32
CA GLN A 8 15.15 -4.39 -3.32
C GLN A 8 15.64 -4.64 -1.89
N ILE A 9 16.04 -5.87 -1.60
CA ILE A 9 16.66 -6.27 -0.32
C ILE A 9 18.07 -6.78 -0.59
N MET A 10 19.05 -6.23 0.12
CA MET A 10 20.45 -6.64 0.06
C MET A 10 20.99 -6.83 1.49
N VAL A 11 22.11 -7.55 1.62
CA VAL A 11 22.80 -7.73 2.90
C VAL A 11 24.20 -7.14 2.81
N LYS A 12 24.56 -6.21 3.70
CA LYS A 12 25.92 -5.64 3.72
C LYS A 12 26.93 -6.64 4.26
N ASN A 13 28.16 -6.56 3.72
CA ASN A 13 29.28 -7.42 4.09
C ASN A 13 28.88 -8.91 4.08
N ASP A 14 28.12 -9.30 3.05
CA ASP A 14 27.85 -10.71 2.76
C ASP A 14 29.10 -11.36 2.14
N ASP A 15 29.15 -12.70 2.15
CA ASP A 15 30.22 -13.43 1.48
C ASP A 15 30.02 -13.47 -0.04
N ALA A 16 31.04 -13.94 -0.77
CA ALA A 16 31.03 -13.98 -2.23
C ALA A 16 29.95 -14.91 -2.83
N ASP A 17 29.39 -15.82 -2.02
CA ASP A 17 28.30 -16.70 -2.42
C ASP A 17 26.91 -16.16 -1.96
N HIS A 18 26.86 -14.97 -1.37
CA HIS A 18 25.66 -14.31 -0.84
C HIS A 18 24.87 -15.20 0.13
N THR A 19 25.56 -15.90 1.03
CA THR A 19 24.95 -16.89 1.92
C THR A 19 23.88 -16.29 2.83
N LYS A 20 24.09 -15.06 3.34
CA LYS A 20 23.09 -14.41 4.20
C LYS A 20 21.86 -13.99 3.40
N LEU A 21 22.03 -13.45 2.19
CA LEU A 21 20.91 -13.15 1.32
C LEU A 21 20.12 -14.41 0.96
N LEU A 22 20.81 -15.53 0.68
CA LEU A 22 20.17 -16.82 0.44
C LEU A 22 19.35 -17.27 1.66
N GLU A 23 19.83 -17.06 2.88
CA GLU A 23 19.07 -17.34 4.10
C GLU A 23 17.77 -16.51 4.15
N LEU A 24 17.82 -15.21 3.82
CA LEU A 24 16.63 -14.37 3.71
C LEU A 24 15.68 -14.87 2.62
N ALA A 25 16.20 -15.23 1.45
CA ALA A 25 15.44 -15.74 0.32
C ALA A 25 14.70 -17.04 0.68
N ILE A 26 15.36 -17.96 1.40
CA ILE A 26 14.74 -19.21 1.87
C ILE A 26 13.64 -18.91 2.88
N PHE A 27 13.88 -17.97 3.80
CA PHE A 27 12.93 -17.64 4.85
C PHE A 27 11.64 -16.98 4.31
N LEU A 28 11.79 -16.02 3.40
CA LEU A 28 10.68 -15.26 2.82
C LEU A 28 9.86 -16.07 1.80
N LYS A 29 10.40 -17.18 1.31
CA LYS A 29 9.78 -17.99 0.27
C LYS A 29 8.43 -18.59 0.68
N PRO A 30 7.35 -18.44 -0.11
CA PRO A 30 6.13 -19.20 0.10
C PRO A 30 6.36 -20.71 -0.11
N GLU A 31 5.54 -21.55 0.54
CA GLU A 31 5.75 -23.01 0.53
C GLU A 31 5.76 -23.62 -0.88
N LYS A 32 4.92 -23.10 -1.77
CA LYS A 32 4.81 -23.52 -3.18
C LYS A 32 5.53 -22.57 -4.15
N GLY A 33 6.37 -21.67 -3.63
CA GLY A 33 7.10 -20.68 -4.41
C GLY A 33 8.51 -21.10 -4.83
N LYS A 34 9.08 -20.30 -5.72
CA LYS A 34 10.48 -20.37 -6.15
C LYS A 34 11.35 -19.49 -5.26
N LEU A 35 12.64 -19.78 -5.22
CA LEU A 35 13.58 -18.93 -4.49
C LEU A 35 13.59 -17.54 -5.13
N GLY A 36 13.48 -16.48 -4.32
CA GLY A 36 13.22 -15.12 -4.80
C GLY A 36 11.78 -14.64 -4.58
N ASP A 37 10.80 -15.56 -4.55
CA ASP A 37 9.42 -15.20 -4.20
C ASP A 37 9.34 -14.74 -2.74
N ILE A 38 8.64 -13.64 -2.50
CA ILE A 38 8.48 -13.04 -1.17
C ILE A 38 7.05 -13.24 -0.67
N ASP A 39 6.90 -13.74 0.55
CA ASP A 39 5.61 -13.88 1.23
C ASP A 39 5.63 -13.16 2.59
N PHE A 40 4.90 -12.05 2.67
CA PHE A 40 4.79 -11.25 3.89
C PHE A 40 4.19 -12.03 5.07
N ASN A 41 3.44 -13.12 4.83
CA ASN A 41 2.94 -13.98 5.90
C ASN A 41 4.06 -14.67 6.68
N LYS A 42 5.28 -14.80 6.13
CA LYS A 42 6.44 -15.31 6.85
C LYS A 42 6.89 -14.38 7.99
N LEU A 43 6.64 -13.09 7.83
CA LEU A 43 6.97 -12.06 8.82
C LEU A 43 5.77 -11.76 9.73
N LEU A 44 4.63 -11.47 9.12
CA LEU A 44 3.41 -11.08 9.80
C LEU A 44 2.21 -11.74 9.10
N PRO A 45 1.78 -12.93 9.56
CA PRO A 45 0.70 -13.68 8.91
C PRO A 45 -0.64 -12.98 9.07
N MET A 46 -1.38 -12.88 7.96
CA MET A 46 -2.78 -12.47 7.98
C MET A 46 -3.62 -13.66 8.47
N PRO A 47 -4.50 -13.46 9.47
CA PRO A 47 -5.46 -14.48 9.87
C PRO A 47 -6.32 -14.97 8.69
N GLU A 48 -6.48 -16.29 8.56
CA GLU A 48 -7.21 -16.90 7.45
C GLU A 48 -8.69 -16.47 7.42
N GLU A 49 -9.30 -16.20 8.57
CA GLU A 49 -10.70 -15.74 8.65
C GLU A 49 -10.91 -14.34 8.06
N LEU A 50 -9.83 -13.55 7.89
CA LEU A 50 -9.87 -12.27 7.19
C LEU A 50 -9.82 -12.44 5.67
N ASN A 51 -9.45 -13.62 5.14
CA ASN A 51 -9.39 -13.89 3.72
C ASN A 51 -10.78 -14.09 3.09
N ILE A 52 -11.61 -13.07 3.23
CA ILE A 52 -12.99 -12.98 2.74
C ILE A 52 -13.14 -11.71 1.93
N GLU A 53 -14.05 -11.71 0.95
CA GLU A 53 -14.20 -10.60 0.02
C GLU A 53 -14.44 -9.26 0.73
N ALA A 54 -13.88 -8.18 0.19
CA ALA A 54 -14.15 -6.79 0.60
C ALA A 54 -15.18 -6.20 -0.36
N CYS A 55 -16.46 -6.17 0.01
CA CYS A 55 -17.54 -5.76 -0.89
C CYS A 55 -18.68 -5.01 -0.18
N SER A 56 -19.50 -4.33 -0.97
CA SER A 56 -20.62 -3.53 -0.47
C SER A 56 -21.71 -4.37 0.21
N ILE A 57 -21.89 -5.63 -0.21
CA ILE A 57 -22.80 -6.60 0.42
C ILE A 57 -22.38 -6.84 1.87
N GLY A 58 -21.09 -7.11 2.09
CA GLY A 58 -20.54 -7.31 3.44
C GLY A 58 -20.67 -6.07 4.33
N GLU A 59 -20.49 -4.87 3.77
CA GLU A 59 -20.67 -3.62 4.51
C GLU A 59 -22.12 -3.38 4.92
N ASN A 60 -23.08 -3.67 4.03
CA ASN A 60 -24.51 -3.59 4.35
C ASN A 60 -24.89 -4.65 5.38
N GLY A 61 -24.38 -5.87 5.22
CA GLY A 61 -24.48 -6.96 6.17
C GLY A 61 -23.98 -6.58 7.56
N LEU A 62 -22.79 -5.99 7.64
CA LEU A 62 -22.19 -5.54 8.89
C LEU A 62 -23.08 -4.53 9.61
N LYS A 63 -23.69 -3.57 8.89
CA LYS A 63 -24.65 -2.62 9.49
C LYS A 63 -25.86 -3.33 10.07
N LEU A 64 -26.44 -4.28 9.32
CA LEU A 64 -27.60 -5.05 9.76
C LEU A 64 -27.30 -5.91 10.98
N TYR A 65 -26.20 -6.66 10.95
CA TYR A 65 -25.78 -7.54 12.04
C TYR A 65 -25.36 -6.74 13.27
N SER A 66 -24.67 -5.60 13.10
CA SER A 66 -24.35 -4.69 14.21
C SER A 66 -25.62 -4.15 14.88
N GLN A 67 -26.65 -3.82 14.10
CA GLN A 67 -27.94 -3.38 14.64
C GLN A 67 -28.61 -4.52 15.43
N PHE A 68 -28.60 -5.76 14.91
CA PHE A 68 -29.08 -6.93 15.63
C PHE A 68 -28.37 -7.12 16.97
N MET A 69 -27.03 -7.06 16.99
CA MET A 69 -26.25 -7.20 18.22
C MET A 69 -26.52 -6.08 19.22
N LYS A 70 -26.67 -4.84 18.73
CA LYS A 70 -27.02 -3.69 19.57
C LYS A 70 -28.40 -3.83 20.21
N GLU A 71 -29.42 -4.21 19.43
CA GLU A 71 -30.78 -4.42 19.94
C GLU A 71 -30.82 -5.61 20.91
N SER A 72 -30.10 -6.70 20.60
CA SER A 72 -29.98 -7.87 21.48
C SER A 72 -29.35 -7.52 22.83
N LEU A 73 -28.25 -6.76 22.80
CA LEU A 73 -27.57 -6.31 24.02
C LEU A 73 -28.45 -5.35 24.84
N SER A 74 -29.13 -4.41 24.18
CA SER A 74 -30.08 -3.50 24.84
C SER A 74 -31.23 -4.27 25.49
N LEU A 75 -31.78 -5.28 24.81
CA LEU A 75 -32.84 -6.12 25.36
C LEU A 75 -32.34 -6.90 26.58
N ALA A 76 -31.15 -7.50 26.48
CA ALA A 76 -30.53 -8.23 27.59
C ALA A 76 -30.34 -7.34 28.82
N PHE A 77 -29.79 -6.13 28.66
CA PHE A 77 -29.65 -5.18 29.77
C PHE A 77 -31.00 -4.77 30.36
N SER A 78 -32.02 -4.55 29.53
CA SER A 78 -33.36 -4.22 30.03
C SER A 78 -33.98 -5.38 30.84
N ASN A 79 -33.73 -6.63 30.46
CA ASN A 79 -34.23 -7.79 31.17
C ASN A 79 -33.52 -8.02 32.51
N LEU A 80 -32.24 -7.66 32.62
CA LEU A 80 -31.51 -7.70 33.89
C LEU A 80 -31.99 -6.63 34.89
N GLY A 81 -32.45 -5.48 34.40
CA GLY A 81 -32.89 -4.35 35.24
C GLY A 81 -34.39 -4.28 35.55
N THR A 82 -35.21 -5.22 35.06
CA THR A 82 -36.68 -5.16 35.19
C THR A 82 -37.26 -6.31 35.99
N GLN A 83 -38.49 -6.13 36.52
CA GLN A 83 -39.29 -7.19 37.15
C GLN A 83 -40.11 -8.02 36.13
N ARG A 84 -39.76 -7.99 34.83
CA ARG A 84 -40.50 -8.74 33.79
C ARG A 84 -40.50 -10.24 34.12
N SER A 85 -41.62 -10.90 33.88
CA SER A 85 -41.70 -12.36 34.02
C SER A 85 -40.82 -13.05 32.98
N LYS A 86 -40.41 -14.30 33.25
CA LYS A 86 -39.61 -15.08 32.30
C LYS A 86 -40.34 -15.27 30.96
N GLU A 87 -41.67 -15.43 31.01
CA GLU A 87 -42.51 -15.57 29.82
C GLU A 87 -42.46 -14.30 28.94
N GLU A 88 -42.54 -13.13 29.56
CA GLU A 88 -42.45 -11.85 28.83
C GLU A 88 -41.05 -11.64 28.24
N GLN A 89 -39.99 -11.95 29.01
CA GLN A 89 -38.61 -11.88 28.52
C GLN A 89 -38.41 -12.79 27.30
N ASN A 90 -38.87 -14.04 27.39
CA ASN A 90 -38.79 -15.00 26.28
C ASN A 90 -39.55 -14.52 25.06
N ARG A 91 -40.75 -13.95 25.23
CA ARG A 91 -41.54 -13.41 24.11
C ARG A 91 -40.79 -12.31 23.36
N LEU A 92 -40.20 -11.35 24.09
CA LEU A 92 -39.44 -10.25 23.49
C LEU A 92 -38.19 -10.73 22.74
N VAL A 93 -37.48 -11.72 23.31
CA VAL A 93 -36.32 -12.34 22.64
C VAL A 93 -36.76 -13.03 21.35
N SER A 94 -37.86 -13.82 21.39
CA SER A 94 -38.41 -14.47 20.20
C SER A 94 -38.84 -13.45 19.13
N GLU A 95 -39.54 -12.37 19.51
CA GLU A 95 -39.94 -11.31 18.58
C GLU A 95 -38.73 -10.65 17.89
N LEU A 96 -37.65 -10.42 18.63
CA LEU A 96 -36.41 -9.87 18.08
C LEU A 96 -35.73 -10.84 17.11
N ILE A 97 -35.61 -12.12 17.49
CA ILE A 97 -35.04 -13.16 16.63
C ILE A 97 -35.85 -13.30 15.35
N ASP A 98 -37.18 -13.38 15.45
CA ASP A 98 -38.08 -13.50 14.29
C ASP A 98 -37.98 -12.29 13.34
N LYS A 99 -37.83 -11.08 13.89
CA LYS A 99 -37.61 -9.86 13.10
C LYS A 99 -36.35 -10.01 12.25
N TYR A 100 -35.23 -10.41 12.84
CA TYR A 100 -33.95 -10.50 12.13
C TYR A 100 -33.83 -11.73 11.25
N ALA A 101 -34.46 -12.85 11.61
CA ALA A 101 -34.57 -14.03 10.75
C ALA A 101 -35.23 -13.68 9.42
N LYS A 102 -36.35 -12.93 9.44
CA LYS A 102 -37.02 -12.44 8.21
C LYS A 102 -36.18 -11.48 7.39
N ILE A 103 -35.28 -10.72 8.02
CA ILE A 103 -34.35 -9.82 7.32
C ILE A 103 -33.25 -10.66 6.67
N ALA A 104 -32.66 -11.60 7.42
CA ALA A 104 -31.63 -12.51 6.95
C ALA A 104 -32.14 -13.39 5.78
N GLU A 105 -33.39 -13.87 5.82
CA GLU A 105 -33.99 -14.64 4.73
C GLU A 105 -34.11 -13.87 3.40
N ARG A 106 -34.21 -12.54 3.45
CA ARG A 106 -34.29 -11.69 2.24
C ARG A 106 -32.94 -11.49 1.58
N ASP A 107 -31.87 -11.49 2.37
CA ASP A 107 -30.50 -11.32 1.91
C ASP A 107 -29.55 -12.17 2.78
N PRO A 108 -29.52 -13.50 2.56
CA PRO A 108 -28.71 -14.40 3.37
C PRO A 108 -27.22 -14.13 3.26
N GLU A 109 -26.76 -13.72 2.07
CA GLU A 109 -25.36 -13.41 1.80
C GLU A 109 -24.89 -12.20 2.61
N ALA A 110 -25.66 -11.11 2.61
CA ALA A 110 -25.36 -9.96 3.47
C ALA A 110 -25.35 -10.35 4.94
N TRP A 111 -26.31 -11.17 5.40
CA TRP A 111 -26.34 -11.60 6.80
C TRP A 111 -25.09 -12.39 7.21
N GLU A 112 -24.74 -13.43 6.45
CA GLU A 112 -23.59 -14.29 6.71
C GLU A 112 -22.27 -13.53 6.64
N LEU A 113 -22.09 -12.69 5.62
CA LEU A 113 -20.87 -11.90 5.46
C LEU A 113 -20.77 -10.80 6.52
N GLY A 114 -21.91 -10.19 6.89
CA GLY A 114 -22.02 -9.22 7.96
C GLY A 114 -21.65 -9.77 9.34
N GLU A 115 -22.10 -10.98 9.65
CA GLU A 115 -21.70 -11.71 10.86
C GLU A 115 -20.18 -11.93 10.91
N LYS A 116 -19.60 -12.40 9.79
CA LYS A 116 -18.15 -12.60 9.69
C LYS A 116 -17.39 -11.30 9.90
N TYR A 117 -17.79 -10.22 9.23
CA TYR A 117 -17.17 -8.89 9.39
C TYR A 117 -17.26 -8.39 10.83
N TYR A 118 -18.43 -8.54 11.46
CA TYR A 118 -18.64 -8.12 12.84
C TYR A 118 -17.69 -8.85 13.79
N ASN A 119 -17.61 -10.18 13.68
CA ASN A 119 -16.75 -11.00 14.51
C ASN A 119 -15.25 -10.73 14.25
N ASN A 120 -14.87 -10.58 12.98
CA ASN A 120 -13.50 -10.24 12.59
C ASN A 120 -13.07 -8.88 13.15
N LEU A 121 -13.94 -7.86 13.12
CA LEU A 121 -13.64 -6.56 13.73
C LEU A 121 -13.34 -6.68 15.22
N GLN A 122 -14.11 -7.49 15.96
CA GLN A 122 -13.87 -7.68 17.40
C GLN A 122 -12.57 -8.45 17.66
N LYS A 123 -12.27 -9.47 16.87
CA LYS A 123 -11.14 -10.37 17.08
C LYS A 123 -9.80 -9.78 16.59
N TYR A 124 -9.82 -9.09 15.46
CA TYR A 124 -8.63 -8.66 14.72
C TYR A 124 -8.54 -7.16 14.51
N GLY A 125 -9.62 -6.40 14.78
CA GLY A 125 -9.67 -4.96 14.49
C GLY A 125 -9.72 -4.66 12.99
N ALA A 126 -10.11 -5.63 12.16
CA ALA A 126 -10.26 -5.53 10.70
C ALA A 126 -11.44 -6.40 10.25
N ARG A 127 -12.18 -5.99 9.22
CA ARG A 127 -13.36 -6.73 8.73
C ARG A 127 -12.96 -7.90 7.83
N HIS A 128 -11.99 -7.65 6.96
CA HIS A 128 -11.56 -8.51 5.87
C HIS A 128 -10.10 -8.17 5.51
N TRP A 129 -9.54 -8.89 4.54
CA TRP A 129 -8.13 -8.84 4.16
C TRP A 129 -7.69 -7.41 3.85
N TYR A 130 -8.49 -6.65 3.09
CA TYR A 130 -8.10 -5.32 2.60
C TYR A 130 -7.83 -4.33 3.74
N ASP A 131 -8.66 -4.29 4.78
CA ASP A 131 -8.42 -3.42 5.94
C ASP A 131 -7.14 -3.82 6.67
N TRP A 132 -6.92 -5.13 6.78
CA TRP A 132 -5.82 -5.68 7.55
C TRP A 132 -4.49 -5.49 6.82
N THR A 133 -4.39 -5.84 5.55
CA THR A 133 -3.14 -5.75 4.77
C THR A 133 -2.66 -4.31 4.69
N ASN A 134 -3.52 -3.36 4.36
CA ASN A 134 -3.17 -1.94 4.34
C ASN A 134 -2.64 -1.46 5.71
N LYS A 135 -3.29 -1.86 6.80
CA LYS A 135 -2.89 -1.44 8.15
C LYS A 135 -1.59 -2.08 8.63
N HIS A 136 -1.39 -3.37 8.31
CA HIS A 136 -0.35 -4.20 8.91
C HIS A 136 0.87 -4.40 8.01
N TRP A 137 0.68 -4.59 6.71
CA TRP A 137 1.76 -4.66 5.72
C TRP A 137 2.12 -3.29 5.16
N GLY A 138 1.16 -2.37 5.10
CA GLY A 138 1.32 -1.06 4.45
C GLY A 138 0.88 -1.06 2.98
N THR A 139 0.63 -2.25 2.42
CA THR A 139 0.30 -2.44 1.00
C THR A 139 -1.06 -3.13 0.85
N LYS A 140 -1.66 -2.97 -0.33
CA LYS A 140 -2.97 -3.59 -0.63
C LYS A 140 -2.94 -5.11 -0.52
N TRP A 141 -1.93 -5.73 -1.09
CA TRP A 141 -1.75 -7.18 -1.14
C TRP A 141 -0.26 -7.53 -0.95
N ASN A 142 0.03 -8.82 -0.96
CA ASN A 142 1.37 -9.37 -0.79
C ASN A 142 2.31 -8.94 -1.94
N ALA A 143 3.60 -9.26 -1.83
CA ALA A 143 4.53 -9.07 -2.94
C ALA A 143 4.08 -9.84 -4.19
N TYR A 144 4.38 -9.27 -5.36
CA TYR A 144 4.11 -9.88 -6.66
C TYR A 144 5.25 -9.59 -7.64
N ASP A 145 5.20 -10.26 -8.80
CA ASP A 145 6.22 -10.18 -9.86
C ASP A 145 7.65 -10.23 -9.31
N CYS A 146 7.87 -11.13 -8.36
CA CYS A 146 9.15 -11.32 -7.70
C CYS A 146 10.19 -11.84 -8.70
N ILE A 147 11.38 -11.27 -8.66
CA ILE A 147 12.48 -11.71 -9.50
C ILE A 147 13.10 -12.98 -8.87
N PRO A 148 13.19 -14.09 -9.61
CA PRO A 148 13.80 -15.32 -9.10
C PRO A 148 15.24 -15.07 -8.64
N TRP A 149 15.58 -15.61 -7.46
CA TRP A 149 16.95 -15.60 -6.98
C TRP A 149 17.73 -16.74 -7.64
N GLU A 150 18.89 -16.41 -8.21
CA GLU A 150 19.80 -17.35 -8.83
C GLU A 150 21.16 -17.33 -8.12
N LYS A 151 22.01 -18.33 -8.39
CA LYS A 151 23.34 -18.37 -7.78
C LYS A 151 24.15 -17.15 -8.25
N GLY A 152 24.55 -16.30 -7.30
CA GLY A 152 25.28 -15.06 -7.57
C GLY A 152 24.38 -13.81 -7.61
N SER A 153 23.07 -13.95 -7.42
CA SER A 153 22.20 -12.81 -7.13
C SER A 153 22.63 -12.16 -5.82
N ASP A 154 22.84 -10.85 -5.85
CA ASP A 154 23.28 -10.01 -4.74
C ASP A 154 22.12 -9.21 -4.10
N MET A 155 20.93 -9.32 -4.66
CA MET A 155 19.69 -8.75 -4.14
C MET A 155 18.47 -9.66 -4.35
N LEU A 156 17.41 -9.40 -3.57
CA LEU A 156 16.05 -9.86 -3.84
C LEU A 156 15.25 -8.67 -4.36
N GLU A 157 14.50 -8.86 -5.44
CA GLU A 157 13.66 -7.80 -6.03
C GLU A 157 12.21 -8.26 -6.20
N PHE A 158 11.27 -7.38 -5.86
CA PHE A 158 9.83 -7.65 -5.94
C PHE A 158 9.03 -6.35 -6.05
N TYR A 159 7.75 -6.49 -6.41
CA TYR A 159 6.82 -5.37 -6.49
C TYR A 159 5.79 -5.40 -5.38
N THR A 160 5.37 -4.20 -4.96
CA THR A 160 4.24 -3.98 -4.07
C THR A 160 3.27 -2.98 -4.67
N ALA A 161 2.02 -3.05 -4.21
CA ALA A 161 1.02 -2.06 -4.58
C ALA A 161 1.04 -0.91 -3.58
N TRP A 162 1.04 0.30 -4.14
CA TRP A 162 0.85 1.60 -3.48
C TRP A 162 2.00 2.13 -2.63
N ASP A 163 2.72 1.28 -1.90
CA ASP A 163 3.74 1.74 -0.95
C ASP A 163 4.87 0.70 -0.81
N SER A 164 5.99 1.18 -0.29
CA SER A 164 7.07 0.41 0.30
C SER A 164 6.60 -0.38 1.54
N VAL A 165 7.44 -1.31 2.00
CA VAL A 165 7.16 -2.20 3.13
C VAL A 165 8.18 -2.05 4.27
N VAL A 166 8.61 -0.81 4.54
CA VAL A 166 9.61 -0.47 5.58
C VAL A 166 9.33 -1.16 6.92
N LYS A 167 8.07 -1.22 7.36
CA LYS A 167 7.68 -1.88 8.62
C LYS A 167 7.96 -3.39 8.62
N LEU A 168 7.70 -4.06 7.49
CA LEU A 168 8.00 -5.48 7.35
C LEU A 168 9.52 -5.70 7.28
N MET A 169 10.25 -4.80 6.63
CA MET A 169 11.72 -4.89 6.56
C MET A 169 12.37 -4.69 7.93
N ALA A 170 11.81 -3.82 8.79
CA ALA A 170 12.23 -3.72 10.18
C ALA A 170 11.95 -5.01 10.97
N MET A 171 10.83 -5.70 10.71
CA MET A 171 10.57 -7.02 11.29
C MET A 171 11.56 -8.08 10.80
N LEU A 172 11.93 -8.05 9.51
CA LEU A 172 12.94 -8.93 8.94
C LEU A 172 14.31 -8.70 9.60
N SER A 173 14.75 -7.45 9.71
CA SER A 173 15.99 -7.08 10.38
C SER A 173 15.99 -7.51 11.85
N LYS A 174 14.87 -7.39 12.56
CA LYS A 174 14.74 -7.88 13.94
C LYS A 174 14.84 -9.41 14.04
N LYS A 175 14.38 -10.13 13.01
CA LYS A 175 14.46 -11.58 12.97
C LYS A 175 15.88 -12.08 12.73
N PHE A 176 16.67 -11.33 11.98
CA PHE A 176 18.08 -11.60 11.67
C PHE A 176 18.98 -10.50 12.22
N PRO A 177 19.11 -10.37 13.56
CA PRO A 177 19.72 -9.19 14.21
C PRO A 177 21.22 -9.01 13.91
N GLU A 178 21.91 -10.08 13.51
CA GLU A 178 23.32 -10.04 13.12
C GLU A 178 23.54 -9.53 11.69
N MET A 179 22.49 -9.49 10.86
CA MET A 179 22.55 -9.00 9.49
C MET A 179 22.30 -7.48 9.45
N GLU A 180 23.11 -6.78 8.67
CA GLU A 180 22.84 -5.41 8.28
C GLU A 180 22.16 -5.43 6.91
N ILE A 181 20.85 -5.16 6.89
CA ILE A 181 19.99 -5.28 5.72
C ILE A 181 19.84 -3.90 5.08
N THR A 182 20.19 -3.78 3.80
CA THR A 182 19.84 -2.60 3.00
C THR A 182 18.52 -2.87 2.30
N TYR A 183 17.59 -1.93 2.41
CA TYR A 183 16.30 -1.97 1.74
C TYR A 183 16.13 -0.69 0.91
N ARG A 184 15.82 -0.85 -0.37
CA ARG A 184 15.58 0.24 -1.32
C ARG A 184 14.20 0.11 -1.92
N TRP A 185 13.57 1.24 -2.22
CA TRP A 185 12.33 1.27 -2.97
C TRP A 185 12.26 2.46 -3.92
N ALA A 186 11.48 2.31 -4.98
CA ALA A 186 11.16 3.38 -5.91
C ALA A 186 9.74 3.20 -6.44
N ASN A 187 8.94 4.26 -6.37
CA ASN A 187 7.61 4.33 -6.95
C ASN A 187 7.68 4.58 -8.47
N GLU A 188 6.73 4.03 -9.23
CA GLU A 188 6.62 4.21 -10.69
C GLU A 188 6.41 5.68 -11.13
N ASP A 189 5.94 6.54 -10.22
CA ASP A 189 6.05 7.99 -10.41
C ASP A 189 7.50 8.43 -10.19
N LEU A 190 8.31 8.34 -11.26
CA LEU A 190 9.75 8.52 -11.21
C LEU A 190 10.13 9.82 -10.50
N GLY A 191 11.00 9.71 -9.48
CA GLY A 191 11.47 10.85 -8.69
C GLY A 191 10.60 11.20 -7.48
N TYR A 192 9.56 10.41 -7.20
CA TYR A 192 8.71 10.52 -6.02
C TYR A 192 8.68 9.22 -5.24
N ASP A 193 8.56 9.30 -3.91
CA ASP A 193 8.50 8.14 -3.00
C ASP A 193 9.59 7.09 -3.31
N VAL A 194 10.83 7.54 -3.15
CA VAL A 194 12.04 6.77 -3.41
C VAL A 194 12.95 6.87 -2.20
N GLY A 195 13.59 5.76 -1.84
CA GLY A 195 14.48 5.78 -0.69
C GLY A 195 15.34 4.54 -0.55
N GLU A 196 16.33 4.70 0.32
CA GLU A 196 17.20 3.63 0.79
C GLU A 196 17.34 3.74 2.30
N ILE A 197 17.20 2.62 3.00
CA ILE A 197 17.46 2.52 4.43
C ILE A 197 18.33 1.31 4.73
N VAL A 198 19.15 1.44 5.76
CA VAL A 198 19.98 0.36 6.29
C VAL A 198 19.49 0.04 7.69
N MET A 199 19.19 -1.23 7.94
CA MET A 199 18.60 -1.70 9.19
C MET A 199 19.44 -2.79 9.85
N LYS A 200 19.54 -2.74 11.18
CA LYS A 200 20.15 -3.76 12.02
C LYS A 200 19.37 -3.94 13.32
N ASP A 201 19.14 -5.19 13.74
CA ASP A 201 18.37 -5.52 14.94
C ASP A 201 17.00 -4.81 15.00
N GLY A 202 16.36 -4.64 13.84
CA GLY A 202 15.06 -3.98 13.70
C GLY A 202 15.08 -2.47 13.92
N ARG A 203 16.25 -1.84 13.92
CA ARG A 203 16.42 -0.38 13.96
C ARG A 203 16.98 0.11 12.63
N ILE A 204 16.60 1.33 12.26
CA ILE A 204 17.17 2.02 11.12
C ILE A 204 18.45 2.70 11.59
N GLU A 205 19.57 2.36 10.94
CA GLU A 205 20.90 2.88 11.24
C GLU A 205 21.29 4.02 10.29
N GLN A 206 20.83 3.96 9.03
CA GLN A 206 21.07 4.98 8.01
C GLN A 206 19.84 5.12 7.13
N GLU A 207 19.59 6.36 6.69
CA GLU A 207 18.49 6.72 5.79
C GLU A 207 19.03 7.64 4.71
N ARG A 208 18.66 7.36 3.46
CA ARG A 208 18.85 8.23 2.31
C ARG A 208 17.48 8.38 1.64
N LEU A 209 16.80 9.47 1.98
CA LEU A 209 15.47 9.82 1.51
C LEU A 209 15.57 11.13 0.72
N PRO A 210 15.80 11.07 -0.60
CA PRO A 210 15.85 12.25 -1.43
C PRO A 210 14.56 13.07 -1.33
N ILE A 211 14.67 14.38 -1.52
CA ILE A 211 13.47 15.23 -1.65
C ILE A 211 12.79 14.89 -2.97
N ASP A 212 11.49 14.63 -2.93
CA ASP A 212 10.68 14.39 -4.13
C ASP A 212 10.91 15.45 -5.21
N GLY A 213 11.04 15.00 -6.45
CA GLY A 213 11.33 15.84 -7.62
C GLY A 213 12.76 16.40 -7.67
N SER A 214 13.64 16.07 -6.72
CA SER A 214 15.06 16.43 -6.79
C SER A 214 15.82 15.56 -7.80
N LYS A 215 16.95 16.06 -8.29
CA LYS A 215 17.85 15.30 -9.16
C LYS A 215 18.19 13.94 -8.57
N GLU A 216 18.51 13.92 -7.29
CA GLU A 216 18.86 12.69 -6.55
C GLU A 216 17.70 11.68 -6.51
N ALA A 217 16.46 12.16 -6.37
CA ALA A 217 15.29 11.29 -6.37
C ALA A 217 15.10 10.61 -7.73
N TYR A 218 15.19 11.37 -8.82
CA TYR A 218 15.11 10.83 -10.18
C TYR A 218 16.21 9.83 -10.49
N GLU A 219 17.47 10.18 -10.17
CA GLU A 219 18.61 9.30 -10.40
C GLU A 219 18.52 8.02 -9.56
N MET A 220 18.14 8.12 -8.28
CA MET A 220 17.97 6.95 -7.42
C MET A 220 16.83 6.05 -7.88
N ALA A 221 15.68 6.62 -8.26
CA ALA A 221 14.53 5.85 -8.71
C ALA A 221 14.84 5.09 -10.00
N ALA A 222 15.45 5.77 -10.97
CA ALA A 222 15.86 5.17 -12.23
C ALA A 222 16.88 4.04 -12.03
N GLU A 223 17.86 4.25 -11.14
CA GLU A 223 18.84 3.23 -10.76
C GLU A 223 18.17 1.98 -10.15
N ILE A 224 17.27 2.16 -9.19
CA ILE A 224 16.52 1.06 -8.56
C ILE A 224 15.73 0.27 -9.60
N MET A 225 15.12 0.97 -10.57
CA MET A 225 14.33 0.35 -11.62
C MET A 225 15.16 -0.18 -12.80
N GLY A 226 16.49 -0.07 -12.75
CA GLY A 226 17.38 -0.52 -13.83
C GLY A 226 17.19 0.24 -15.15
N SER A 227 16.87 1.53 -15.06
CA SER A 227 16.54 2.41 -16.18
C SER A 227 17.30 3.75 -16.11
N SER A 228 16.98 4.68 -17.00
CA SER A 228 17.45 6.08 -16.93
C SER A 228 16.28 7.06 -16.95
N PRO A 229 16.39 8.26 -16.36
CA PRO A 229 15.31 9.26 -16.42
C PRO A 229 14.84 9.57 -17.86
N GLU A 230 15.75 9.52 -18.84
CA GLU A 230 15.46 9.73 -20.25
C GLU A 230 14.53 8.68 -20.85
N GLU A 231 14.64 7.41 -20.42
CA GLU A 231 13.73 6.33 -20.83
C GLU A 231 12.28 6.55 -20.34
N TRP A 232 12.12 7.34 -19.28
CA TRP A 232 10.84 7.79 -18.73
C TRP A 232 10.38 9.14 -19.29
N GLY A 233 11.08 9.69 -20.29
CA GLY A 233 10.72 10.95 -20.93
C GLY A 233 11.13 12.19 -20.13
N PHE A 234 12.04 12.06 -19.16
CA PHE A 234 12.59 13.17 -18.40
C PHE A 234 13.95 13.61 -18.93
N VAL A 235 14.23 14.90 -18.89
CA VAL A 235 15.53 15.47 -19.24
C VAL A 235 16.03 16.43 -18.17
N PHE A 236 17.34 16.45 -17.95
CA PHE A 236 17.93 17.33 -16.95
C PHE A 236 17.84 18.80 -17.37
N SER A 237 17.30 19.64 -16.48
CA SER A 237 17.23 21.09 -16.63
C SER A 237 18.22 21.76 -15.69
N GLU A 238 19.28 22.35 -16.25
CA GLU A 238 20.25 23.17 -15.51
C GLU A 238 19.58 24.36 -14.78
N ALA A 239 18.49 24.89 -15.33
CA ALA A 239 17.77 26.02 -14.74
C ALA A 239 17.01 25.63 -13.46
N GLU A 240 16.44 24.44 -13.44
CA GLU A 240 15.68 23.91 -12.29
C GLU A 240 16.58 23.10 -11.34
N GLY A 241 17.80 22.73 -11.78
CA GLY A 241 18.71 21.86 -11.04
C GLY A 241 18.18 20.42 -10.88
N THR A 242 17.21 20.02 -11.69
CA THR A 242 16.55 18.70 -11.64
C THR A 242 15.99 18.29 -12.99
N TYR A 243 15.37 17.12 -13.06
CA TYR A 243 14.73 16.59 -14.25
C TYR A 243 13.34 17.19 -14.46
N VAL A 244 12.99 17.44 -15.71
CA VAL A 244 11.66 17.90 -16.13
C VAL A 244 11.14 17.01 -17.25
N TYR A 245 9.83 16.84 -17.31
CA TYR A 245 9.21 16.04 -18.36
C TYR A 245 9.36 16.75 -19.71
N THR A 246 9.71 15.99 -20.74
CA THR A 246 9.99 16.51 -22.09
C THR A 246 8.82 17.29 -22.69
N GLU A 247 7.59 16.83 -22.50
CA GLU A 247 6.39 17.53 -23.00
C GLU A 247 6.18 18.88 -22.29
N ASP A 248 6.56 19.02 -21.02
CA ASP A 248 6.46 20.29 -20.29
C ASP A 248 7.41 21.34 -20.90
N ILE A 249 8.57 20.92 -21.39
CA ILE A 249 9.50 21.83 -22.09
C ILE A 249 8.88 22.30 -23.41
N GLU A 250 8.31 21.38 -24.19
CA GLU A 250 7.66 21.72 -25.46
C GLU A 250 6.49 22.68 -25.24
N GLN A 251 5.66 22.42 -24.23
CA GLN A 251 4.53 23.27 -23.88
C GLN A 251 4.99 24.66 -23.42
N ARG A 252 5.99 24.75 -22.52
CA ARG A 252 6.59 26.03 -22.10
C ARG A 252 7.19 26.79 -23.29
N HIS A 253 7.79 26.10 -24.25
CA HIS A 253 8.32 26.72 -25.46
C HIS A 253 7.21 27.29 -26.35
N ILE A 254 6.12 26.55 -26.54
CA ILE A 254 4.94 27.00 -27.28
C ILE A 254 4.32 28.22 -26.61
N GLU A 255 4.11 28.18 -25.29
CA GLU A 255 3.56 29.30 -24.50
C GLU A 255 4.41 30.57 -24.65
N LYS A 256 5.74 30.44 -24.56
CA LYS A 256 6.67 31.55 -24.77
C LYS A 256 6.58 32.13 -26.18
N LEU A 257 6.48 31.30 -27.21
CA LEU A 257 6.27 31.76 -28.59
C LEU A 257 4.93 32.48 -28.77
N HIS A 258 3.88 32.06 -28.05
CA HIS A 258 2.59 32.75 -28.05
C HIS A 258 2.67 34.12 -27.38
N GLU A 259 3.38 34.23 -26.26
CA GLU A 259 3.60 35.50 -25.54
C GLU A 259 4.46 36.48 -26.37
N GLU A 260 5.55 36.01 -26.98
CA GLU A 260 6.36 36.86 -27.87
C GLU A 260 5.55 37.35 -29.09
N ARG A 261 4.62 36.54 -29.59
CA ARG A 261 3.72 36.91 -30.70
C ARG A 261 2.65 37.92 -30.26
N SER A 262 2.10 37.82 -29.05
CA SER A 262 1.14 38.80 -28.54
C SER A 262 1.82 40.15 -28.31
N GLU A 263 3.00 40.18 -27.69
CA GLU A 263 3.77 41.41 -27.48
C GLU A 263 4.13 42.12 -28.79
N LYS A 264 4.53 41.36 -29.83
CA LYS A 264 4.82 41.93 -31.16
C LYS A 264 3.58 42.54 -31.82
N LYS A 265 2.41 41.91 -31.66
CA LYS A 265 1.14 42.47 -32.15
C LYS A 265 0.78 43.75 -31.42
N GLU A 266 0.88 43.78 -30.09
CA GLU A 266 0.58 44.98 -29.30
C GLU A 266 1.50 46.15 -29.63
N LYS A 267 2.81 45.92 -29.77
CA LYS A 267 3.77 46.96 -30.19
C LYS A 267 3.46 47.51 -31.58
N LYS A 268 3.04 46.66 -32.51
CA LYS A 268 2.63 47.08 -33.86
C LYS A 268 1.35 47.93 -33.85
N THR A 269 0.33 47.49 -33.13
CA THR A 269 -0.93 48.24 -32.98
C THR A 269 -0.70 49.60 -32.30
N ARG A 270 0.20 49.67 -31.32
CA ARG A 270 0.53 50.92 -30.63
C ARG A 270 1.24 51.92 -31.54
N ASN A 271 2.14 51.46 -32.41
CA ASN A 271 2.81 52.30 -33.40
C ASN A 271 1.86 52.80 -34.51
N ASP A 272 0.99 51.92 -35.03
CA ASP A 272 0.01 52.28 -36.06
C ASP A 272 -1.05 53.29 -35.58
N THR A 273 -1.25 53.41 -34.25
CA THR A 273 -2.17 54.37 -33.64
C THR A 273 -1.50 55.73 -33.36
N MET A 274 -0.17 55.78 -33.31
CA MET A 274 0.59 57.04 -33.13
C MET A 274 0.89 57.76 -34.46
N GLU A 275 0.78 57.06 -35.60
CA GLU A 275 1.02 57.62 -36.95
C GLU A 275 -0.27 58.11 -37.67
N ARG A 276 -1.43 58.10 -36.99
CA ARG A 276 -2.71 58.65 -37.49
C ARG A 276 -3.11 59.90 -36.71
#